data_AF-A0A238YYV4-F1
#
_entry.id   AF-A0A238YYV4-F1
#
_cell.length_a   1.000
_cell.length_b   1.000
_cell.length_c   1.000
_cell.angle_alpha   90.00
_cell.angle_beta   90.00
_cell.angle_gamma   90.00
#
_symmetry.space_group_name_H-M   'P 1'
#
loop_
_entity.id
_entity.type
_entity.pdbx_description
1 polymer ?
#
loop_
_entity_poly.entity_id
_entity_poly.type
_entity_poly.pdbx_seq_one_letter_code
_entity_poly.pdbx_strand_id
1 'polypeptide(L)' 'MRLKGVGNFQVGISSEGTDTPKEVMAQKITKAKVNYHPGIAFKEMLIDL' A
#
# COMPACT_ATOMS: atom_id res chain seq x y z
N MET A 1 4.56 -0.43 -8.16
CA MET A 1 5.28 0.30 -9.23
C MET A 1 5.84 1.61 -8.67
N ARG A 2 7.14 1.85 -8.80
CA ARG A 2 7.82 3.04 -8.23
C ARG A 2 8.08 4.09 -9.31
N LEU A 3 7.67 5.32 -9.04
CA LEU A 3 7.88 6.50 -9.89
C LEU A 3 8.84 7.44 -9.17
N LYS A 4 10.06 7.62 -9.71
CA LYS A 4 11.07 8.49 -9.08
C LYS A 4 10.53 9.91 -8.90
N GLY A 5 10.72 10.48 -7.71
CA GLY A 5 10.24 11.83 -7.35
C GLY A 5 8.73 11.94 -7.11
N VAL A 6 7.93 11.27 -7.94
CA VAL A 6 6.46 11.38 -7.93
C VAL A 6 5.81 10.57 -6.82
N GLY A 7 6.23 9.32 -6.62
CA GLY A 7 5.63 8.44 -5.63
C GLY A 7 5.63 6.98 -6.05
N ASN A 8 4.71 6.19 -5.52
CA ASN A 8 4.59 4.79 -5.90
C ASN A 8 3.19 4.24 -5.66
N PHE A 9 2.79 3.31 -6.53
CA PHE A 9 1.58 2.51 -6.35
C PHE A 9 1.95 1.21 -5.64
N GLN A 10 1.24 0.92 -4.54
CA GLN A 10 1.38 -0.28 -3.73
C GLN A 10 0.06 -1.03 -3.68
N VAL A 11 0.13 -2.36 -3.63
CA VAL A 11 -1.03 -3.19 -3.31
C VAL A 11 -1.04 -3.40 -1.80
N GLY A 12 -2.08 -2.91 -1.14
CA GLY A 12 -2.35 -3.21 0.26
C GLY A 12 -3.28 -4.39 0.36
N ILE A 13 -2.85 -5.41 1.11
CA ILE A 13 -3.66 -6.60 1.43
C ILE A 13 -3.96 -6.55 2.93
N SER A 14 -5.20 -6.85 3.29
CA SER A 14 -5.61 -7.05 4.68
C SER A 14 -6.29 -8.40 4.79
N SER A 15 -5.99 -9.12 5.87
CA SER A 15 -6.58 -10.42 6.18
C SER A 15 -7.02 -10.45 7.64
N GLU A 16 -7.83 -11.44 7.98
CA GLU A 16 -8.01 -11.81 9.38
C GLU A 16 -6.68 -12.28 9.97
N GLY A 17 -6.41 -11.87 11.21
CA GLY A 17 -5.22 -12.30 11.96
C GLY A 17 -5.32 -13.77 12.36
N THR A 18 -4.19 -14.46 12.39
CA THR A 18 -4.10 -15.86 12.83
C THR A 18 -2.95 -16.04 13.80
N ASP A 19 -3.09 -16.99 14.72
CA ASP A 19 -2.13 -17.16 15.82
C ASP A 19 -0.84 -17.82 15.34
N THR A 20 -0.92 -18.65 14.28
CA THR A 20 0.25 -19.31 13.71
C THR A 20 0.45 -18.97 12.23
N PRO A 21 1.72 -18.95 11.74
CA PRO A 21 1.99 -18.75 10.32
C PRO A 21 1.37 -19.82 9.41
N LYS A 22 1.16 -21.03 9.94
CA LYS A 22 0.56 -22.16 9.21
C LYS A 22 -0.93 -21.97 8.91
N GLU A 23 -1.59 -21.10 9.67
CA GLU A 23 -3.02 -20.80 9.52
C GLU A 23 -3.31 -19.62 8.59
N VAL A 24 -2.26 -18.96 8.10
CA VAL A 24 -2.35 -17.87 7.12
C VAL A 24 -2.74 -18.47 5.78
N MET A 25 -3.93 -18.11 5.29
CA MET A 25 -4.53 -18.66 4.07
C MET A 25 -5.11 -17.54 3.20
N ALA A 26 -5.08 -17.71 1.88
CA ALA A 26 -5.56 -16.71 0.92
C ALA A 26 -7.05 -16.40 1.09
N GLN A 27 -7.84 -17.39 1.50
CA GLN A 27 -9.28 -17.26 1.78
C GLN A 27 -9.57 -16.29 2.94
N LYS A 28 -8.58 -16.02 3.81
CA LYS A 28 -8.72 -15.06 4.92
C LYS A 28 -8.40 -13.62 4.52
N ILE A 29 -8.04 -13.36 3.26
CA ILE A 29 -7.88 -11.99 2.74
C ILE A 29 -9.26 -11.34 2.68
N THR A 30 -9.44 -10.25 3.41
CA THR A 30 -10.71 -9.53 3.49
C THR A 30 -10.75 -8.32 2.57
N LYS A 31 -9.59 -7.71 2.28
CA LYS A 31 -9.50 -6.52 1.43
C LYS A 31 -8.21 -6.52 0.59
N ALA A 32 -8.35 -6.09 -0.65
CA ALA A 32 -7.24 -5.73 -1.52
C ALA A 32 -7.50 -4.32 -2.08
N LYS A 33 -6.51 -3.44 -2.00
CA LYS A 33 -6.62 -2.08 -2.52
C LYS A 33 -5.31 -1.61 -3.15
N VAL A 34 -5.42 -0.74 -4.15
CA VAL A 34 -4.29 0.00 -4.70
C VAL A 34 -4.16 1.30 -3.91
N ASN A 35 -3.01 1.50 -3.27
CA ASN A 35 -2.68 2.72 -2.55
C ASN A 35 -1.65 3.49 -3.36
N TYR A 36 -1.87 4.78 -3.55
CA TYR A 36 -0.85 5.69 -4.03
C TYR A 36 -0.13 6.34 -2.84
N HIS A 37 1.19 6.16 -2.77
CA HIS A 37 2.07 6.81 -1.81
C HIS A 37 2.81 7.95 -2.52
N PRO A 38 2.40 9.21 -2.32
CA PRO A 38 3.06 10.35 -2.95
C PRO A 38 4.49 10.50 -2.44
N GLY A 39 5.41 10.76 -3.37
CA GLY A 39 6.82 11.01 -3.11
C GLY A 39 7.04 12.41 -2.54
N ILE A 40 8.21 12.61 -1.92
CA ILE A 40 8.55 13.87 -1.24
C ILE A 40 8.46 15.05 -2.20
N ALA A 41 9.10 14.97 -3.38
CA ALA A 41 9.07 16.05 -4.36
C ALA A 41 7.64 16.38 -4.86
N PHE A 42 6.79 15.37 -5.02
CA PHE A 42 5.38 15.60 -5.39
C PHE A 42 4.57 16.24 -4.25
N LYS A 43 4.87 15.90 -2.99
CA LYS A 43 4.24 16.55 -1.83
C LYS A 43 4.68 18.01 -1.72
N GLU A 44 5.96 18.29 -1.89
CA GLU A 44 6.51 19.66 -1.85
C GLU A 44 5.86 20.53 -2.92
N MET A 45 5.72 20.03 -4.16
CA MET A 45 5.03 20.74 -5.24
C MET A 45 3.56 21.09 -4.91
N LEU A 46 2.87 20.24 -4.14
CA LEU A 46 1.46 20.46 -3.77
C LEU A 46 1.30 21.41 -2.58
N ILE A 47 2.34 21.65 -1.78
CA ILE A 47 2.30 22.60 -0.66
C ILE A 47 2.33 24.05 -1.18
N ASP A 48 2.98 24.27 -2.32
CA ASP A 48 3.09 25.59 -2.97
C ASP A 48 1.91 25.92 -3.91
N LEU A 49 0.80 25.16 -3.83
CA LEU A 49 -0.41 25.33 -4.64
C LEU A 49 -1.54 26.01 -3.86
#